data_AF-A0A1H5JLL9-F1
#
_entry.id   AF-A0A1H5JLL9-F1
#
_cell.length_a   1.000
_cell.length_b   1.000
_cell.length_c   1.000
_cell.angle_alpha   90.00
_cell.angle_beta   90.00
_cell.angle_gamma   90.00
#
_symmetry.space_group_name_H-M   'P 1'
#
loop_
_entity.id
_entity.type
_entity.pdbx_description
1 polymer ?
#
loop_
_entity_poly.entity_id
_entity_poly.type
_entity_poly.pdbx_seq_one_letter_code
_entity_poly.pdbx_strand_id
1 'polypeptide(L)'
;MTIEHNVRVYKSEEKLAREDQLAHKIATVAADPVEVTAEVTDMIINRVIDNASVAIASLNRGPIVAARAQALTHAPSTGGSGASVFGIAEKVSPEWAAWANGVAVRELDYHDTFLAAEYSHPGDNIPPILAVAQHTGASGADLVRGIATGYEIQVDLVKAICLHKHKIDHVAHLGPSAAAGIGTLLNLEVETIFQAVGQGLHTTTATRQSRKGEISTWKAHAPAFAGKMAVEAADRAMRGQTSPVPIYEGEDGVIAWMLDGADAQYTVPLPAAGEAKRAIMDTYTKEHSAEYQAQAWIDLARKLHREHPEATDPANVASVLIKTSHHTHYVIGSGANDPQKYDPTASRETLDHSIPYIFTVALQDGAWHHVDSYSPSVPAAPTPWSCGTRSPRRRTPNGRAATTPWTLPRRPLAARWSSPSTTALSSRIPSPWPTRTRSVPARSPVSSTSTSSVHWPQAWWRKPRSTASLRRLRTCPTLPRAN
;
A
#
# COMPACT_ATOMS: atom_id res chain seq x y z
N MET A 1 -0.39 8.19 -27.07
CA MET A 1 -1.11 7.00 -27.55
C MET A 1 -0.68 5.81 -26.71
N THR A 2 -1.62 5.02 -26.21
CA THR A 2 -1.34 3.79 -25.45
C THR A 2 -1.55 2.59 -26.37
N ILE A 3 -0.67 1.59 -26.27
CA ILE A 3 -0.75 0.32 -26.99
C ILE A 3 -1.17 -0.75 -25.99
N GLU A 4 -2.20 -1.52 -26.36
CA GLU A 4 -2.67 -2.66 -25.58
C GLU A 4 -1.87 -3.91 -25.98
N HIS A 5 -1.07 -4.45 -25.05
CA HIS A 5 -0.26 -5.64 -25.29
C HIS A 5 -0.94 -6.88 -24.73
N ASN A 6 -1.23 -7.84 -25.60
CA ASN A 6 -1.75 -9.13 -25.20
C ASN A 6 -0.62 -10.02 -24.66
N VAL A 7 -0.78 -10.52 -23.43
CA VAL A 7 0.22 -11.33 -22.73
C VAL A 7 -0.46 -12.63 -22.31
N ARG A 8 0.00 -13.75 -22.86
CA ARG A 8 -0.51 -15.10 -22.55
C ARG A 8 0.64 -16.04 -22.19
N VAL A 9 0.32 -17.19 -21.62
CA VAL A 9 1.30 -18.26 -21.41
C VAL A 9 1.67 -18.93 -22.74
N TYR A 10 2.94 -19.31 -22.87
CA TYR A 10 3.52 -20.06 -23.98
C TYR A 10 4.19 -21.31 -23.42
N LYS A 11 3.91 -22.47 -24.04
CA LYS A 11 4.65 -23.71 -23.76
C LYS A 11 6.10 -23.58 -24.21
N SER A 12 7.01 -24.35 -23.62
CA SER A 12 8.43 -24.33 -23.99
C SER A 12 8.70 -24.72 -25.45
N GLU A 13 7.78 -25.45 -26.09
CA GLU A 13 7.86 -25.79 -27.53
C GLU A 13 7.39 -24.64 -28.46
N GLU A 14 6.64 -23.67 -27.94
CA GLU A 14 6.19 -22.50 -28.70
C GLU A 14 7.31 -21.46 -28.79
N LYS A 15 7.52 -20.91 -29.99
CA LYS A 15 8.47 -19.80 -30.17
C LYS A 15 7.79 -18.48 -29.81
N LEU A 16 8.24 -17.84 -28.74
CA LEU A 16 7.94 -16.44 -28.44
C LEU A 16 9.18 -15.59 -28.74
N ALA A 17 9.07 -14.69 -29.71
CA ALA A 17 10.16 -13.78 -30.07
C ALA A 17 10.50 -12.86 -28.89
N ARG A 18 11.76 -12.40 -28.79
CA ARG A 18 12.23 -11.63 -27.64
C ARG A 18 11.46 -10.32 -27.52
N GLU A 19 11.27 -9.64 -28.64
CA GLU A 19 10.53 -8.39 -28.82
C GLU A 19 9.04 -8.50 -28.45
N ASP A 20 8.48 -9.71 -28.49
CA ASP A 20 7.09 -9.97 -28.16
C ASP A 20 6.86 -10.18 -26.66
N GLN A 21 7.93 -10.38 -25.87
CA GLN A 21 7.85 -10.55 -24.42
C GLN A 21 7.53 -9.22 -23.72
N LEU A 22 6.65 -9.24 -22.73
CA LEU A 22 6.25 -8.07 -21.94
C LEU A 22 7.46 -7.43 -21.27
N ALA A 23 8.39 -8.22 -20.74
CA ALA A 23 9.61 -7.69 -20.14
C ALA A 23 10.46 -6.90 -21.16
N HIS A 24 10.48 -7.30 -22.43
CA HIS A 24 11.21 -6.58 -23.48
C HIS A 24 10.45 -5.32 -23.91
N LYS A 25 9.12 -5.37 -23.97
CA LYS A 25 8.28 -4.18 -24.21
C LYS A 25 8.45 -3.14 -23.11
N ILE A 26 8.48 -3.54 -21.85
CA ILE A 26 8.83 -2.68 -20.70
C ILE A 26 10.22 -2.07 -20.89
N ALA A 27 11.22 -2.88 -21.25
CA ALA A 27 12.58 -2.40 -21.48
C ALA A 27 12.66 -1.39 -22.65
N THR A 28 11.86 -1.59 -23.70
CA THR A 28 11.76 -0.66 -24.83
C THR A 28 11.16 0.68 -24.40
N VAL A 29 10.09 0.67 -23.60
CA VAL A 29 9.52 1.88 -23.01
C VAL A 29 10.54 2.60 -22.13
N ALA A 30 11.32 1.86 -21.34
CA ALA A 30 12.34 2.40 -20.46
C ALA A 30 13.53 3.03 -21.21
N ALA A 31 13.96 2.43 -22.33
CA ALA A 31 15.05 2.95 -23.15
C ALA A 31 14.62 4.14 -24.04
N ASP A 32 13.31 4.35 -24.24
CA ASP A 32 12.79 5.45 -25.05
C ASP A 32 13.24 6.81 -24.49
N PRO A 33 14.00 7.63 -25.27
CA PRO A 33 14.53 8.91 -24.84
C PRO A 33 13.49 10.05 -24.82
N VAL A 34 12.19 9.75 -24.97
CA VAL A 34 11.12 10.73 -24.87
C VAL A 34 11.25 11.64 -23.65
N GLU A 35 11.08 12.94 -23.89
CA GLU A 35 11.17 14.00 -22.89
C GLU A 35 10.02 13.91 -21.86
N VAL A 36 10.34 14.24 -20.61
CA VAL A 36 9.34 14.34 -19.55
C VAL A 36 8.71 15.72 -19.58
N THR A 37 7.38 15.77 -19.69
CA THR A 37 6.65 17.05 -19.74
C THR A 37 6.77 17.81 -18.42
N ALA A 38 6.70 19.15 -18.46
CA ALA A 38 6.81 20.01 -17.27
C ALA A 38 5.83 19.62 -16.14
N GLU A 39 4.59 19.29 -16.48
CA GLU A 39 3.55 18.88 -15.50
C GLU A 39 3.94 17.60 -14.74
N VAL A 40 4.55 16.64 -15.45
CA VAL A 40 5.06 15.39 -14.87
C VAL A 40 6.29 15.68 -14.00
N THR A 41 7.18 16.56 -14.45
CA THR A 41 8.34 17.01 -13.66
C THR A 41 7.89 17.65 -12.34
N ASP A 42 6.91 18.56 -12.38
CA ASP A 42 6.35 19.20 -11.18
C ASP A 42 5.73 18.17 -10.22
N MET A 43 5.00 17.19 -10.77
CA MET A 43 4.45 16.11 -9.96
C MET A 43 5.55 15.23 -9.33
N ILE A 44 6.61 14.91 -10.07
CA ILE A 44 7.76 14.17 -9.53
C ILE A 44 8.42 14.94 -8.39
N ILE A 45 8.63 16.26 -8.53
CA ILE A 45 9.16 17.10 -7.46
C ILE A 45 8.27 17.00 -6.21
N ASN A 46 6.95 17.10 -6.39
CA ASN A 46 6.00 16.95 -5.28
C ASN A 46 6.10 15.56 -4.62
N ARG A 47 6.23 14.48 -5.39
CA ARG A 47 6.37 13.11 -4.85
C ARG A 47 7.70 12.88 -4.13
N VAL A 48 8.78 13.49 -4.60
CA VAL A 48 10.07 13.47 -3.91
C VAL A 48 9.97 14.18 -2.55
N ILE A 49 9.31 15.36 -2.51
CA ILE A 49 9.09 16.11 -1.27
C ILE A 49 8.18 15.33 -0.32
N ASP A 50 7.12 14.71 -0.82
CA ASP A 50 6.18 13.88 -0.06
C ASP A 50 6.91 12.70 0.59
N ASN A 51 7.65 11.91 -0.19
CA ASN A 51 8.45 10.80 0.31
C ASN A 51 9.47 11.25 1.37
N ALA A 52 10.19 12.35 1.12
CA ALA A 52 11.15 12.89 2.08
C ALA A 52 10.46 13.30 3.39
N SER A 53 9.28 13.91 3.32
CA SER A 53 8.51 14.32 4.50
C SER A 53 8.06 13.10 5.32
N VAL A 54 7.56 12.06 4.65
CA VAL A 54 7.16 10.80 5.29
C VAL A 54 8.36 10.10 5.94
N ALA A 55 9.50 10.05 5.26
CA ALA A 55 10.73 9.47 5.79
C ALA A 55 11.23 10.24 7.03
N ILE A 56 11.15 11.58 7.03
CA ILE A 56 11.52 12.42 8.16
C ILE A 56 10.61 12.16 9.37
N ALA A 57 9.30 12.03 9.14
CA ALA A 57 8.33 11.73 10.19
C ALA A 57 8.55 10.35 10.82
N SER A 58 9.15 9.40 10.11
CA SER A 58 9.37 8.02 10.57
C SER A 58 10.77 7.74 11.13
N LEU A 59 11.70 8.71 11.10
CA LEU A 59 13.15 8.50 11.28
C LEU A 59 13.58 7.70 12.50
N ASN A 60 12.86 7.86 13.62
CA ASN A 60 13.23 7.30 14.91
C ASN A 60 12.45 6.01 15.23
N ARG A 61 11.60 5.53 14.32
CA ARG A 61 10.87 4.28 14.52
C ARG A 61 11.82 3.08 14.37
N GLY A 62 11.56 2.03 15.15
CA GLY A 62 12.42 0.84 15.25
C GLY A 62 12.82 0.22 13.90
N PRO A 63 11.89 0.02 12.95
CA PRO A 63 12.22 -0.52 11.62
C PRO A 63 13.27 0.30 10.87
N ILE A 64 13.17 1.64 10.93
CA ILE A 64 14.09 2.55 10.26
C ILE A 64 15.46 2.53 10.94
N VAL A 65 15.49 2.52 12.27
CA VAL A 65 16.74 2.41 13.05
C VAL A 65 17.47 1.12 12.67
N ALA A 66 16.77 -0.01 12.58
CA ALA A 66 17.33 -1.28 12.18
C ALA A 66 17.86 -1.26 10.73
N ALA A 67 17.05 -0.80 9.77
CA ALA A 67 17.43 -0.74 8.36
C ALA A 67 18.62 0.21 8.11
N ARG A 68 18.66 1.34 8.82
CA ARG A 68 19.78 2.29 8.81
C ARG A 68 21.05 1.66 9.39
N ALA A 69 20.95 0.96 10.51
CA ALA A 69 22.09 0.26 11.10
C ALA A 69 22.67 -0.80 10.15
N GLN A 70 21.82 -1.53 9.44
CA GLN A 70 22.27 -2.43 8.37
C GLN A 70 22.99 -1.65 7.27
N ALA A 71 22.39 -0.58 6.76
CA ALA A 71 23.00 0.18 5.66
C ALA A 71 24.39 0.76 6.02
N LEU A 72 24.59 1.20 7.27
CA LEU A 72 25.86 1.72 7.75
C LEU A 72 27.00 0.69 7.78
N THR A 73 26.72 -0.61 7.69
CA THR A 73 27.76 -1.64 7.56
C THR A 73 28.20 -1.86 6.12
N HIS A 74 27.64 -1.13 5.16
CA HIS A 74 27.91 -1.28 3.73
C HIS A 74 28.42 0.04 3.14
N ALA A 75 29.75 0.18 3.13
CA ALA A 75 30.43 1.32 2.51
C ALA A 75 30.12 1.40 1.00
N PRO A 76 30.22 2.59 0.38
CA PRO A 76 30.09 2.75 -1.06
C PRO A 76 31.00 1.77 -1.82
N SER A 77 30.50 1.23 -2.94
CA SER A 77 31.31 0.39 -3.82
C SER A 77 32.48 1.17 -4.42
N THR A 78 33.56 0.45 -4.76
CA THR A 78 34.76 1.03 -5.35
C THR A 78 34.42 1.85 -6.59
N GLY A 79 34.83 3.12 -6.59
CA GLY A 79 34.63 4.03 -7.72
C GLY A 79 33.29 4.75 -7.76
N GLY A 80 32.35 4.44 -6.85
CA GLY A 80 31.07 5.13 -6.76
C GLY A 80 31.04 6.19 -5.65
N SER A 81 30.22 7.22 -5.82
CA SER A 81 30.10 8.32 -4.83
C SER A 81 29.27 7.95 -3.59
N GLY A 82 28.60 6.80 -3.63
CA GLY A 82 27.69 6.37 -2.57
C GLY A 82 26.37 7.15 -2.56
N ALA A 83 25.43 6.67 -1.75
CA ALA A 83 24.10 7.24 -1.61
C ALA A 83 23.84 7.67 -0.16
N SER A 84 23.02 8.71 0.01
CA SER A 84 22.62 9.23 1.32
C SER A 84 21.54 8.36 1.95
N VAL A 85 21.61 8.23 3.27
CA VAL A 85 20.52 7.68 4.09
C VAL A 85 19.90 8.80 4.91
N PHE A 86 18.57 8.84 5.00
CA PHE A 86 17.90 9.87 5.80
C PHE A 86 18.39 9.89 7.26
N GLY A 87 18.78 11.07 7.73
CA GLY A 87 19.28 11.28 9.08
C GLY A 87 20.72 10.82 9.34
N ILE A 88 21.48 10.48 8.28
CA ILE A 88 22.87 10.01 8.34
C ILE A 88 23.76 10.89 7.47
N ALA A 89 24.96 11.22 7.96
CA ALA A 89 25.93 12.03 7.22
C ALA A 89 26.78 11.19 6.27
N GLU A 90 27.12 9.96 6.69
CA GLU A 90 27.90 8.99 5.93
C GLU A 90 27.14 8.53 4.67
N LYS A 91 27.90 8.30 3.59
CA LYS A 91 27.39 7.66 2.38
C LYS A 91 27.56 6.15 2.49
N VAL A 92 26.61 5.41 1.91
CA VAL A 92 26.60 3.94 1.88
C VAL A 92 26.46 3.45 0.44
N SER A 93 26.53 2.14 0.20
CA SER A 93 26.27 1.58 -1.12
C SER A 93 24.80 1.79 -1.56
N PRO A 94 24.53 1.96 -2.86
CA PRO A 94 23.23 2.42 -3.35
C PRO A 94 22.09 1.44 -3.03
N GLU A 95 22.34 0.14 -3.07
CA GLU A 95 21.37 -0.90 -2.75
C GLU A 95 20.97 -0.86 -1.26
N TRP A 96 21.89 -0.50 -0.38
CA TRP A 96 21.62 -0.36 1.06
C TRP A 96 21.02 1.01 1.43
N ALA A 97 21.34 2.07 0.67
CA ALA A 97 20.59 3.32 0.78
C ALA A 97 19.14 3.16 0.29
N ALA A 98 18.92 2.44 -0.82
CA ALA A 98 17.60 2.09 -1.32
C ALA A 98 16.78 1.34 -0.27
N TRP A 99 17.41 0.36 0.40
CA TRP A 99 16.83 -0.37 1.51
C TRP A 99 16.42 0.54 2.68
N ALA A 100 17.38 1.28 3.26
CA ALA A 100 17.11 2.08 4.45
C ALA A 100 16.09 3.20 4.18
N ASN A 101 16.21 3.89 3.05
CA ASN A 101 15.30 4.96 2.67
C ASN A 101 13.92 4.43 2.27
N GLY A 102 13.86 3.28 1.61
CA GLY A 102 12.59 2.61 1.28
C GLY A 102 11.78 2.25 2.52
N VAL A 103 12.45 1.71 3.56
CA VAL A 103 11.79 1.42 4.84
C VAL A 103 11.25 2.71 5.47
N ALA A 104 12.03 3.78 5.47
CA ALA A 104 11.60 5.06 6.03
C ALA A 104 10.37 5.65 5.31
N VAL A 105 10.35 5.61 3.98
CA VAL A 105 9.24 6.10 3.15
C VAL A 105 7.97 5.25 3.34
N ARG A 106 8.11 3.92 3.47
CA ARG A 106 6.96 3.02 3.56
C ARG A 106 6.35 2.92 4.94
N GLU A 107 7.14 3.09 6.01
CA GLU A 107 6.75 2.79 7.39
C GLU A 107 5.40 3.37 7.80
N LEU A 108 5.16 4.64 7.51
CA LEU A 108 3.93 5.31 7.96
C LEU A 108 2.73 5.09 7.06
N ASP A 109 2.91 4.39 5.93
CA ASP A 109 1.86 4.18 4.92
C ASP A 109 1.21 5.48 4.47
N TYR A 110 2.04 6.51 4.28
CA TYR A 110 1.61 7.90 4.21
C TYR A 110 2.05 8.62 2.93
N HIS A 111 2.80 7.92 2.07
CA HIS A 111 3.09 8.43 0.73
C HIS A 111 2.01 7.96 -0.26
N ASP A 112 2.22 8.30 -1.53
CA ASP A 112 1.21 8.12 -2.56
C ASP A 112 0.75 6.67 -2.80
N THR A 113 -0.33 6.55 -3.57
CA THR A 113 -0.93 5.28 -3.94
C THR A 113 -1.60 5.35 -5.32
N PHE A 114 -1.84 4.19 -5.90
CA PHE A 114 -2.64 4.03 -7.10
C PHE A 114 -3.53 2.79 -6.99
N LEU A 115 -4.77 2.88 -7.48
CA LEU A 115 -5.79 1.84 -7.34
C LEU A 115 -6.44 1.57 -8.71
N ALA A 116 -6.30 0.35 -9.23
CA ALA A 116 -6.94 -0.12 -10.45
C ALA A 116 -7.32 -1.61 -10.32
N ALA A 117 -6.86 -2.50 -11.22
CA ALA A 117 -7.07 -3.94 -11.08
C ALA A 117 -6.30 -4.49 -9.86
N GLU A 118 -5.09 -3.98 -9.66
CA GLU A 118 -4.30 -4.10 -8.43
C GLU A 118 -4.27 -2.76 -7.68
N TYR A 119 -3.65 -2.73 -6.50
CA TYR A 119 -3.30 -1.51 -5.79
C TYR A 119 -1.80 -1.45 -5.53
N SER A 120 -1.25 -0.25 -5.49
CA SER A 120 0.20 -0.05 -5.35
C SER A 120 0.53 1.25 -4.65
N HIS A 121 1.83 1.40 -4.38
CA HIS A 121 2.44 2.64 -3.93
C HIS A 121 3.58 3.02 -4.88
N PRO A 122 3.29 3.74 -5.97
CA PRO A 122 4.31 4.06 -6.97
C PRO A 122 5.48 4.90 -6.45
N GLY A 123 5.28 5.66 -5.37
CA GLY A 123 6.33 6.35 -4.62
C GLY A 123 7.46 5.46 -4.12
N ASP A 124 7.23 4.16 -3.95
CA ASP A 124 8.27 3.20 -3.59
C ASP A 124 9.36 3.03 -4.69
N ASN A 125 9.15 3.51 -5.92
CA ASN A 125 10.19 3.55 -6.96
C ASN A 125 11.27 4.62 -6.69
N ILE A 126 10.96 5.67 -5.94
CA ILE A 126 11.86 6.82 -5.78
C ILE A 126 13.13 6.46 -5.01
N PRO A 127 13.09 5.78 -3.84
CA PRO A 127 14.29 5.45 -3.08
C PRO A 127 15.39 4.71 -3.86
N PRO A 128 15.11 3.62 -4.62
CA PRO A 128 16.16 2.93 -5.38
C PRO A 128 16.71 3.76 -6.55
N ILE A 129 15.86 4.46 -7.29
CA ILE A 129 16.29 5.28 -8.43
C ILE A 129 17.15 6.46 -7.94
N LEU A 130 16.73 7.15 -6.87
CA LEU A 130 17.49 8.24 -6.28
C LEU A 130 18.83 7.77 -5.71
N ALA A 131 18.87 6.59 -5.06
CA ALA A 131 20.12 6.05 -4.53
C ALA A 131 21.14 5.78 -5.64
N VAL A 132 20.70 5.20 -6.76
CA VAL A 132 21.58 5.00 -7.93
C VAL A 132 22.02 6.33 -8.52
N ALA A 133 21.10 7.30 -8.66
CA ALA A 133 21.43 8.62 -9.21
C ALA A 133 22.53 9.33 -8.40
N GLN A 134 22.43 9.29 -7.07
CA GLN A 134 23.47 9.84 -6.18
C GLN A 134 24.80 9.10 -6.32
N HIS A 135 24.73 7.78 -6.43
CA HIS A 135 25.92 6.94 -6.50
C HIS A 135 26.72 7.15 -7.79
N THR A 136 26.03 7.37 -8.91
CA THR A 136 26.64 7.57 -10.24
C THR A 136 26.85 9.03 -10.62
N GLY A 137 26.35 9.97 -9.81
CA GLY A 137 26.43 11.40 -10.12
C GLY A 137 25.49 11.84 -11.26
N ALA A 138 24.36 11.14 -11.44
CA ALA A 138 23.38 11.45 -12.47
C ALA A 138 22.71 12.83 -12.24
N SER A 139 22.27 13.47 -13.32
CA SER A 139 21.65 14.78 -13.24
C SER A 139 20.21 14.71 -12.70
N GLY A 140 19.66 15.87 -12.31
CA GLY A 140 18.24 15.97 -11.96
C GLY A 140 17.30 15.59 -13.12
N ALA A 141 17.70 15.86 -14.37
CA ALA A 141 16.92 15.48 -15.55
C ALA A 141 16.89 13.96 -15.73
N ASP A 142 18.02 13.28 -15.53
CA ASP A 142 18.10 11.81 -15.58
C ASP A 142 17.25 11.17 -14.47
N LEU A 143 17.31 11.75 -13.26
CA LEU A 143 16.49 11.32 -12.13
C LEU A 143 14.99 11.44 -12.43
N VAL A 144 14.55 12.57 -12.99
CA VAL A 144 13.16 12.79 -13.39
C VAL A 144 12.72 11.78 -14.44
N ARG A 145 13.55 11.50 -15.46
CA ARG A 145 13.27 10.47 -16.47
C ARG A 145 13.12 9.07 -15.84
N GLY A 146 14.05 8.69 -14.97
CA GLY A 146 14.02 7.41 -14.27
C GLY A 146 12.75 7.24 -13.42
N ILE A 147 12.39 8.25 -12.63
CA ILE A 147 11.18 8.21 -11.80
C ILE A 147 9.93 8.15 -12.67
N ALA A 148 9.85 8.93 -13.76
CA ALA A 148 8.72 8.87 -14.69
C ALA A 148 8.51 7.46 -15.25
N THR A 149 9.59 6.77 -15.67
CA THR A 149 9.53 5.38 -16.11
C THR A 149 9.07 4.43 -15.01
N GLY A 150 9.63 4.53 -13.80
CA GLY A 150 9.22 3.65 -12.70
C GLY A 150 7.73 3.76 -12.39
N TYR A 151 7.19 4.99 -12.39
CA TYR A 151 5.76 5.22 -12.21
C TYR A 151 4.92 4.67 -13.36
N GLU A 152 5.31 4.94 -14.61
CA GLU A 152 4.60 4.45 -15.80
C GLU A 152 4.44 2.94 -15.77
N ILE A 153 5.56 2.23 -15.65
CA ILE A 153 5.58 0.77 -15.71
C ILE A 153 4.77 0.16 -14.56
N GLN A 154 4.89 0.67 -13.33
CA GLN A 154 4.14 0.10 -12.22
C GLN A 154 2.63 0.37 -12.36
N VAL A 155 2.24 1.59 -12.75
CA VAL A 155 0.83 1.95 -12.91
C VAL A 155 0.17 1.11 -14.02
N ASP A 156 0.87 0.91 -15.13
CA ASP A 156 0.38 0.12 -16.25
C ASP A 156 0.23 -1.37 -15.92
N LEU A 157 1.20 -1.95 -15.20
CA LEU A 157 1.06 -3.31 -14.65
C LEU A 157 -0.11 -3.42 -13.67
N VAL A 158 -0.32 -2.40 -12.84
CA VAL A 158 -1.41 -2.35 -11.84
C VAL A 158 -2.78 -2.18 -12.50
N LYS A 159 -2.86 -1.48 -13.65
CA LYS A 159 -4.09 -1.39 -14.46
C LYS A 159 -4.52 -2.75 -15.02
N ALA A 160 -3.56 -3.64 -15.31
CA ALA A 160 -3.80 -4.87 -16.05
C ALA A 160 -3.82 -6.17 -15.20
N ILE A 161 -2.89 -6.31 -14.25
CA ILE A 161 -2.61 -7.59 -13.58
C ILE A 161 -2.92 -7.49 -12.09
N CYS A 162 -4.05 -8.08 -11.68
CA CYS A 162 -4.42 -8.21 -10.27
C CYS A 162 -3.64 -9.37 -9.62
N LEU A 163 -2.74 -9.05 -8.69
CA LEU A 163 -1.96 -9.96 -7.85
C LEU A 163 -2.74 -10.36 -6.58
N HIS A 164 -3.60 -9.48 -6.08
CA HIS A 164 -4.35 -9.65 -4.84
C HIS A 164 -5.31 -10.83 -4.90
N LYS A 165 -5.94 -11.06 -6.06
CA LYS A 165 -6.81 -12.23 -6.27
C LYS A 165 -6.06 -13.54 -6.04
N HIS A 166 -4.75 -13.54 -6.27
CA HIS A 166 -3.84 -14.69 -6.14
C HIS A 166 -3.05 -14.71 -4.83
N LYS A 167 -3.34 -13.78 -3.90
CA LYS A 167 -2.62 -13.65 -2.63
C LYS A 167 -1.11 -13.44 -2.82
N ILE A 168 -0.74 -12.71 -3.86
CA ILE A 168 0.61 -12.20 -4.06
C ILE A 168 0.66 -10.76 -3.55
N ASP A 169 1.78 -10.37 -2.95
CA ASP A 169 1.97 -8.98 -2.51
C ASP A 169 2.12 -8.06 -3.73
N HIS A 170 1.53 -6.88 -3.66
CA HIS A 170 1.51 -5.93 -4.79
C HIS A 170 2.92 -5.42 -5.17
N VAL A 171 3.88 -5.62 -4.26
CA VAL A 171 5.31 -5.35 -4.45
C VAL A 171 5.89 -6.12 -5.65
N ALA A 172 5.27 -7.20 -6.13
CA ALA A 172 5.75 -7.93 -7.30
C ALA A 172 5.81 -7.05 -8.58
N HIS A 173 4.98 -6.01 -8.68
CA HIS A 173 5.05 -5.03 -9.78
C HIS A 173 6.14 -3.95 -9.57
N LEU A 174 6.65 -3.79 -8.35
CA LEU A 174 7.64 -2.77 -8.01
C LEU A 174 9.06 -3.15 -8.44
N GLY A 175 9.46 -4.42 -8.29
CA GLY A 175 10.76 -4.92 -8.76
C GLY A 175 11.03 -4.60 -10.24
N PRO A 176 10.16 -5.01 -11.18
CA PRO A 176 10.35 -4.72 -12.60
C PRO A 176 10.26 -3.21 -12.91
N SER A 177 9.38 -2.46 -12.25
CA SER A 177 9.23 -1.02 -12.50
C SER A 177 10.45 -0.21 -12.03
N ALA A 178 10.99 -0.54 -10.85
CA ALA A 178 12.19 0.11 -10.33
C ALA A 178 13.43 -0.24 -11.18
N ALA A 179 13.53 -1.49 -11.66
CA ALA A 179 14.61 -1.89 -12.57
C ALA A 179 14.53 -1.13 -13.91
N ALA A 180 13.33 -0.98 -14.47
CA ALA A 180 13.10 -0.16 -15.65
C ALA A 180 13.48 1.32 -15.43
N GLY A 181 13.07 1.90 -14.30
CA GLY A 181 13.43 3.28 -13.93
C GLY A 181 14.93 3.51 -13.75
N ILE A 182 15.64 2.57 -13.14
CA ILE A 182 17.11 2.58 -13.04
C ILE A 182 17.74 2.46 -14.44
N GLY A 183 17.17 1.61 -15.30
CA GLY A 183 17.59 1.49 -16.69
C GLY A 183 17.50 2.79 -17.48
N THR A 184 16.37 3.51 -17.34
CA THR A 184 16.19 4.85 -17.95
C THR A 184 17.18 5.86 -17.38
N LEU A 185 17.33 5.91 -16.05
CA LEU A 185 18.24 6.82 -15.35
C LEU A 185 19.68 6.70 -15.87
N LEU A 186 20.14 5.46 -16.06
CA LEU A 186 21.51 5.17 -16.49
C LEU A 186 21.66 5.10 -18.02
N ASN A 187 20.59 5.36 -18.78
CA ASN A 187 20.56 5.27 -20.24
C ASN A 187 21.08 3.91 -20.75
N LEU A 188 20.61 2.81 -20.15
CA LEU A 188 21.05 1.46 -20.49
C LEU A 188 20.38 0.96 -21.79
N GLU A 189 21.07 0.05 -22.46
CA GLU A 189 20.54 -0.69 -23.62
C GLU A 189 19.33 -1.56 -23.25
N VAL A 190 18.41 -1.71 -24.21
CA VAL A 190 17.15 -2.47 -24.04
C VAL A 190 17.41 -3.87 -23.47
N GLU A 191 18.41 -4.62 -23.98
CA GLU A 191 18.69 -5.97 -23.50
C GLU A 191 19.15 -5.98 -22.03
N THR A 192 19.91 -4.98 -21.59
CA THR A 192 20.34 -4.86 -20.19
C THR A 192 19.14 -4.60 -19.27
N ILE A 193 18.25 -3.69 -19.66
CA ILE A 193 17.02 -3.40 -18.91
C ILE A 193 16.11 -4.62 -18.88
N PHE A 194 15.97 -5.33 -20.00
CA PHE A 194 15.20 -6.55 -20.12
C PHE A 194 15.64 -7.62 -19.11
N GLN A 195 16.95 -7.86 -18.99
CA GLN A 195 17.49 -8.82 -18.01
C GLN A 195 17.23 -8.36 -16.56
N ALA A 196 17.37 -7.05 -16.29
CA ALA A 196 17.11 -6.49 -14.96
C ALA A 196 15.64 -6.60 -14.56
N VAL A 197 14.71 -6.28 -15.48
CA VAL A 197 13.26 -6.42 -15.30
C VAL A 197 12.88 -7.88 -15.02
N GLY A 198 13.47 -8.83 -15.76
CA GLY A 198 13.24 -10.26 -15.56
C GLY A 198 13.62 -10.74 -14.17
N GLN A 199 14.82 -10.38 -13.69
CA GLN A 199 15.23 -10.70 -12.33
C GLN A 199 14.38 -9.96 -11.28
N GLY A 200 14.10 -8.69 -11.51
CA GLY A 200 13.29 -7.86 -10.62
C GLY A 200 11.94 -8.49 -10.33
N LEU A 201 11.21 -8.94 -11.35
CA LEU A 201 9.95 -9.66 -11.14
C LEU A 201 10.16 -11.00 -10.42
N HIS A 202 11.12 -11.80 -10.88
CA HIS A 202 11.34 -13.15 -10.35
C HIS A 202 11.64 -13.17 -8.84
N THR A 203 12.50 -12.26 -8.37
CA THR A 203 12.99 -12.28 -6.98
C THR A 203 12.17 -11.43 -6.02
N THR A 204 11.19 -10.66 -6.52
CA THR A 204 10.34 -9.79 -5.69
C THR A 204 8.88 -10.21 -5.65
N THR A 205 8.55 -11.35 -6.27
CA THR A 205 7.21 -11.95 -6.19
C THR A 205 7.10 -12.76 -4.89
N ALA A 206 6.38 -12.22 -3.92
CA ALA A 206 6.19 -12.83 -2.60
C ALA A 206 4.71 -13.04 -2.25
N THR A 207 4.44 -13.97 -1.32
CA THR A 207 3.09 -14.16 -0.80
C THR A 207 2.59 -12.91 -0.08
N ARG A 208 1.27 -12.74 -0.03
CA ARG A 208 0.59 -11.62 0.64
C ARG A 208 0.50 -11.79 2.17
N GLN A 209 1.18 -12.78 2.75
CA GLN A 209 1.17 -12.99 4.20
C GLN A 209 1.76 -11.78 4.96
N SER A 210 2.61 -10.99 4.31
CA SER A 210 3.13 -9.69 4.79
C SER A 210 2.04 -8.67 5.16
N ARG A 211 0.78 -8.89 4.77
CA ARG A 211 -0.31 -7.90 4.82
C ARG A 211 -1.60 -8.47 5.45
N LYS A 212 -1.50 -9.58 6.19
CA LYS A 212 -2.66 -10.31 6.74
C LYS A 212 -2.40 -10.80 8.17
N GLY A 213 -3.37 -10.65 9.07
CA GLY A 213 -3.27 -11.09 10.47
C GLY A 213 -2.44 -10.11 11.30
N GLU A 214 -1.47 -10.62 12.06
CA GLU A 214 -0.47 -9.78 12.74
C GLU A 214 0.49 -9.19 11.71
N ILE A 215 0.19 -7.96 11.27
CA ILE A 215 1.01 -7.28 10.28
C ILE A 215 2.31 -6.83 10.98
N SER A 216 3.41 -7.47 10.59
CA SER A 216 4.74 -7.21 11.14
C SER A 216 5.42 -6.01 10.48
N THR A 217 6.54 -5.59 11.06
CA THR A 217 7.41 -4.54 10.50
C THR A 217 7.95 -4.87 9.10
N TRP A 218 7.83 -6.13 8.65
CA TRP A 218 8.13 -6.52 7.26
C TRP A 218 7.27 -5.76 6.24
N LYS A 219 6.10 -5.24 6.64
CA LYS A 219 5.24 -4.37 5.81
C LYS A 219 6.02 -3.22 5.15
N ALA A 220 6.93 -2.61 5.92
CA ALA A 220 7.77 -1.51 5.46
C ALA A 220 9.01 -1.98 4.68
N HIS A 221 9.53 -3.16 5.02
CA HIS A 221 10.70 -3.74 4.38
C HIS A 221 10.41 -4.37 3.02
N ALA A 222 9.19 -4.85 2.78
CA ALA A 222 8.84 -5.52 1.52
C ALA A 222 9.11 -4.66 0.27
N PRO A 223 8.64 -3.40 0.14
CA PRO A 223 8.99 -2.58 -1.03
C PRO A 223 10.46 -2.14 -1.04
N ALA A 224 11.05 -1.90 0.14
CA ALA A 224 12.48 -1.60 0.25
C ALA A 224 13.37 -2.74 -0.26
N PHE A 225 12.95 -3.99 -0.01
CA PHE A 225 13.58 -5.18 -0.55
C PHE A 225 13.51 -5.18 -2.08
N ALA A 226 12.34 -4.91 -2.66
CA ALA A 226 12.18 -4.87 -4.10
C ALA A 226 13.03 -3.78 -4.75
N GLY A 227 13.11 -2.59 -4.13
CA GLY A 227 14.01 -1.52 -4.58
C GLY A 227 15.48 -1.93 -4.52
N LYS A 228 15.93 -2.55 -3.43
CA LYS A 228 17.29 -3.11 -3.30
C LYS A 228 17.57 -4.15 -4.40
N MET A 229 16.61 -5.04 -4.66
CA MET A 229 16.73 -6.06 -5.71
C MET A 229 16.77 -5.47 -7.12
N ALA A 230 16.08 -4.37 -7.39
CA ALA A 230 16.18 -3.67 -8.66
C ALA A 230 17.57 -3.08 -8.89
N VAL A 231 18.21 -2.51 -7.86
CA VAL A 231 19.60 -2.01 -7.95
C VAL A 231 20.57 -3.15 -8.27
N GLU A 232 20.48 -4.27 -7.55
CA GLU A 232 21.36 -5.42 -7.79
C GLU A 232 21.08 -6.10 -9.14
N ALA A 233 19.83 -6.16 -9.57
CA ALA A 233 19.45 -6.70 -10.88
C ALA A 233 20.05 -5.88 -12.03
N ALA A 234 19.98 -4.54 -11.94
CA ALA A 234 20.61 -3.65 -12.91
C ALA A 234 22.13 -3.82 -12.92
N ASP A 235 22.78 -3.81 -11.75
CA ASP A 235 24.24 -3.98 -11.65
C ASP A 235 24.73 -5.32 -12.24
N ARG A 236 24.01 -6.41 -11.95
CA ARG A 236 24.32 -7.74 -12.50
C ARG A 236 24.11 -7.79 -14.01
N ALA A 237 23.01 -7.23 -14.52
CA ALA A 237 22.71 -7.18 -15.94
C ALA A 237 23.75 -6.35 -16.73
N MET A 238 24.21 -5.22 -16.17
CA MET A 238 25.27 -4.38 -16.76
C MET A 238 26.60 -5.14 -16.95
N ARG A 239 26.81 -6.25 -16.23
CA ARG A 239 27.95 -7.17 -16.39
C ARG A 239 27.68 -8.31 -17.38
N GLY A 240 26.68 -8.14 -18.25
CA GLY A 240 26.34 -9.09 -19.30
C GLY A 240 25.68 -10.38 -18.80
N GLN A 241 25.17 -10.38 -17.58
CA GLN A 241 24.54 -11.57 -17.00
C GLN A 241 23.04 -11.61 -17.32
N THR A 242 22.52 -12.83 -17.52
CA THR A 242 21.14 -13.07 -17.96
C THR A 242 20.23 -13.54 -16.82
N SER A 243 18.92 -13.47 -17.05
CA SER A 243 17.82 -13.76 -16.11
C SER A 243 16.85 -14.78 -16.73
N PRO A 244 15.92 -15.36 -15.94
CA PRO A 244 14.90 -16.27 -16.48
C PRO A 244 13.99 -15.60 -17.52
N VAL A 245 13.74 -16.28 -18.64
CA VAL A 245 12.99 -15.76 -19.79
C VAL A 245 12.20 -16.88 -20.48
N PRO A 246 10.99 -16.61 -21.02
CA PRO A 246 10.19 -15.40 -20.81
C PRO A 246 9.56 -15.40 -19.40
N ILE A 247 9.75 -14.33 -18.62
CA ILE A 247 9.42 -14.34 -17.19
C ILE A 247 7.91 -14.25 -16.91
N TYR A 248 7.16 -13.49 -17.71
CA TYR A 248 5.71 -13.38 -17.56
C TYR A 248 5.03 -14.57 -18.25
N GLU A 249 5.42 -14.82 -19.50
CA GLU A 249 4.75 -15.71 -20.45
C GLU A 249 5.20 -17.17 -20.40
N GLY A 250 6.33 -17.48 -19.77
CA GLY A 250 6.91 -18.82 -19.83
C GLY A 250 6.01 -19.89 -19.22
N GLU A 251 6.21 -21.13 -19.67
CA GLU A 251 5.52 -22.32 -19.14
C GLU A 251 5.68 -22.46 -17.63
N ASP A 252 6.89 -22.14 -17.13
CA ASP A 252 7.20 -22.05 -15.70
C ASP A 252 7.28 -20.59 -15.20
N GLY A 253 6.63 -19.67 -15.92
CA GLY A 253 6.62 -18.24 -15.65
C GLY A 253 5.61 -17.80 -14.58
N VAL A 254 5.64 -16.51 -14.26
CA VAL A 254 4.78 -15.92 -13.21
C VAL A 254 3.30 -16.10 -13.52
N ILE A 255 2.87 -15.90 -14.77
CA ILE A 255 1.46 -16.02 -15.12
C ILE A 255 0.98 -17.47 -14.93
N ALA A 256 1.76 -18.43 -15.42
CA ALA A 256 1.38 -19.84 -15.47
C ALA A 256 1.22 -20.46 -14.07
N TRP A 257 2.10 -20.13 -13.12
CA TRP A 257 2.15 -20.81 -11.82
C TRP A 257 1.74 -19.97 -10.62
N MET A 258 1.84 -18.65 -10.72
CA MET A 258 1.57 -17.75 -9.60
C MET A 258 0.25 -16.99 -9.81
N LEU A 259 -0.25 -16.89 -11.04
CA LEU A 259 -1.47 -16.14 -11.35
C LEU A 259 -2.61 -17.04 -11.88
N ASP A 260 -3.21 -16.72 -13.03
CA ASP A 260 -4.45 -17.36 -13.52
C ASP A 260 -4.24 -18.72 -14.20
N GLY A 261 -3.01 -19.26 -14.24
CA GLY A 261 -2.75 -20.59 -14.79
C GLY A 261 -2.27 -20.60 -16.23
N ALA A 262 -2.09 -21.80 -16.80
CA ALA A 262 -1.55 -22.01 -18.14
C ALA A 262 -2.41 -21.46 -19.30
N ASP A 263 -3.71 -21.20 -19.08
CA ASP A 263 -4.62 -20.64 -20.09
C ASP A 263 -4.85 -19.13 -19.89
N ALA A 264 -4.07 -18.49 -19.02
CA ALA A 264 -4.25 -17.10 -18.66
C ALA A 264 -3.88 -16.13 -19.77
N GLN A 265 -4.59 -15.01 -19.80
CA GLN A 265 -4.35 -13.91 -20.72
C GLN A 265 -4.61 -12.56 -20.02
N TYR A 266 -3.69 -11.63 -20.21
CA TYR A 266 -3.81 -10.24 -19.77
C TYR A 266 -3.67 -9.30 -20.95
N THR A 267 -4.21 -8.10 -20.79
CA THR A 267 -3.97 -6.98 -21.71
C THR A 267 -3.31 -5.88 -20.91
N VAL A 268 -2.04 -5.61 -21.20
CA VAL A 268 -1.22 -4.62 -20.49
C VAL A 268 -1.09 -3.37 -21.34
N PRO A 269 -1.61 -2.21 -20.89
CA PRO A 269 -1.39 -0.95 -21.59
C PRO A 269 0.06 -0.52 -21.41
N LEU A 270 0.73 -0.07 -22.46
CA LEU A 270 2.02 0.63 -22.38
C LEU A 270 2.02 1.83 -23.34
N PRO A 271 2.76 2.91 -23.07
CA PRO A 271 2.88 4.03 -24.01
C PRO A 271 3.52 3.57 -25.33
N ALA A 272 3.06 4.14 -26.45
CA ALA A 272 3.73 3.96 -27.74
C ALA A 272 5.10 4.66 -27.75
N ALA A 273 5.98 4.26 -28.67
CA ALA A 273 7.28 4.93 -28.84
C ALA A 273 7.10 6.44 -29.11
N GLY A 274 7.87 7.27 -28.40
CA GLY A 274 7.82 8.72 -28.45
C GLY A 274 6.71 9.36 -27.61
N GLU A 275 5.90 8.57 -26.90
CA GLU A 275 4.83 9.09 -26.05
C GLU A 275 5.31 9.34 -24.62
N ALA A 276 4.91 10.48 -24.06
CA ALA A 276 5.34 10.89 -22.74
C ALA A 276 4.80 9.94 -21.66
N LYS A 277 5.67 9.58 -20.72
CA LYS A 277 5.37 8.80 -19.52
C LYS A 277 4.65 9.69 -18.51
N ARG A 278 3.33 9.54 -18.39
CA ARG A 278 2.43 10.45 -17.66
C ARG A 278 1.65 9.79 -16.52
N ALA A 279 1.82 8.50 -16.28
CA ALA A 279 1.00 7.74 -15.33
C ALA A 279 1.09 8.25 -13.87
N ILE A 280 2.16 8.97 -13.51
CA ILE A 280 2.27 9.64 -12.20
C ILE A 280 1.12 10.63 -11.95
N MET A 281 0.53 11.19 -13.01
CA MET A 281 -0.58 12.12 -12.91
C MET A 281 -1.88 11.44 -12.44
N ASP A 282 -1.94 10.10 -12.54
CA ASP A 282 -3.08 9.30 -12.09
C ASP A 282 -2.97 8.88 -10.60
N THR A 283 -1.84 9.16 -9.93
CA THR A 283 -1.59 8.72 -8.54
C THR A 283 -2.08 9.74 -7.50
N TYR A 284 -2.31 9.25 -6.28
CA TYR A 284 -2.93 10.02 -5.21
C TYR A 284 -2.04 10.08 -3.97
N THR A 285 -1.79 11.28 -3.43
CA THR A 285 -1.20 11.45 -2.10
C THR A 285 -2.20 11.18 -0.99
N LYS A 286 -1.70 10.75 0.16
CA LYS A 286 -2.49 10.58 1.38
C LYS A 286 -2.44 11.85 2.22
N GLU A 287 -3.61 12.33 2.65
CA GLU A 287 -3.69 13.42 3.63
C GLU A 287 -3.50 12.90 5.06
N HIS A 288 -3.87 11.64 5.31
CA HIS A 288 -3.81 11.00 6.62
C HIS A 288 -2.93 9.75 6.62
N SER A 289 -2.15 9.54 7.67
CA SER A 289 -1.35 8.32 7.88
C SER A 289 -2.29 7.17 8.27
N ALA A 290 -2.89 6.55 7.26
CA ALA A 290 -3.82 5.44 7.36
C ALA A 290 -3.97 4.82 5.96
N GLU A 291 -4.59 3.64 5.90
CA GLU A 291 -4.88 3.01 4.62
C GLU A 291 -5.78 3.91 3.73
N TYR A 292 -5.53 3.96 2.42
CA TYR A 292 -6.09 5.00 1.53
C TYR A 292 -7.63 5.01 1.51
N GLN A 293 -8.23 3.83 1.64
CA GLN A 293 -9.66 3.61 1.67
C GLN A 293 -10.31 4.25 2.90
N ALA A 294 -9.53 4.66 3.89
CA ALA A 294 -9.97 5.32 5.13
C ALA A 294 -9.94 6.86 5.08
N GLN A 295 -9.31 7.49 4.08
CA GLN A 295 -9.11 8.95 4.03
C GLN A 295 -10.44 9.71 4.18
N ALA A 296 -11.42 9.41 3.33
CA ALA A 296 -12.74 10.05 3.39
C ALA A 296 -13.50 9.73 4.69
N TRP A 297 -13.23 8.60 5.34
CA TRP A 297 -13.87 8.21 6.59
C TRP A 297 -13.29 8.97 7.78
N ILE A 298 -12.00 9.28 7.75
CA ILE A 298 -11.36 10.17 8.72
C ILE A 298 -11.99 11.56 8.62
N ASP A 299 -12.14 12.12 7.41
CA ASP A 299 -12.73 13.44 7.24
C ASP A 299 -14.20 13.48 7.62
N LEU A 300 -14.96 12.42 7.31
CA LEU A 300 -16.33 12.28 7.76
C LEU A 300 -16.43 12.22 9.29
N ALA A 301 -15.57 11.45 9.94
CA ALA A 301 -15.53 11.33 11.39
C ALA A 301 -15.18 12.67 12.07
N ARG A 302 -14.18 13.40 11.55
CA ARG A 302 -13.81 14.75 12.00
C ARG A 302 -14.93 15.75 11.79
N LYS A 303 -15.70 15.63 10.70
CA LYS A 303 -16.87 16.47 10.43
C LYS A 303 -17.99 16.18 11.43
N LEU A 304 -18.30 14.90 11.67
CA LEU A 304 -19.30 14.48 12.65
C LEU A 304 -18.93 14.92 14.07
N HIS A 305 -17.65 14.88 14.44
CA HIS A 305 -17.18 15.41 15.72
C HIS A 305 -17.59 16.88 15.92
N ARG A 306 -17.43 17.71 14.88
CA ARG A 306 -17.73 19.15 14.93
C ARG A 306 -19.22 19.45 14.87
N GLU A 307 -19.95 18.75 14.00
CA GLU A 307 -21.37 19.03 13.73
C GLU A 307 -22.32 18.31 14.70
N HIS A 308 -21.86 17.21 15.29
CA HIS A 308 -22.62 16.32 16.19
C HIS A 308 -21.78 15.93 17.41
N PRO A 309 -21.37 16.89 18.27
CA PRO A 309 -20.53 16.60 19.43
C PRO A 309 -21.16 15.58 20.39
N GLU A 310 -22.48 15.47 20.43
CA GLU A 310 -23.20 14.44 21.19
C GLU A 310 -22.82 13.01 20.79
N ALA A 311 -22.45 12.79 19.53
CA ALA A 311 -22.05 11.49 18.99
C ALA A 311 -20.61 11.10 19.36
N THR A 312 -19.84 12.01 19.97
CA THR A 312 -18.47 11.74 20.43
C THR A 312 -18.43 11.03 21.78
N ASP A 313 -19.48 11.21 22.61
CA ASP A 313 -19.67 10.45 23.86
C ASP A 313 -20.25 9.07 23.53
N PRO A 314 -19.51 7.99 23.80
CA PRO A 314 -19.99 6.66 23.47
C PRO A 314 -21.24 6.22 24.22
N ALA A 315 -21.56 6.85 25.35
CA ALA A 315 -22.81 6.59 26.06
C ALA A 315 -24.04 6.93 25.19
N ASN A 316 -23.88 7.82 24.21
CA ASN A 316 -24.96 8.25 23.31
C ASN A 316 -25.05 7.42 22.01
N VAL A 317 -24.09 6.54 21.74
CA VAL A 317 -23.99 5.80 20.48
C VAL A 317 -24.22 4.31 20.72
N ALA A 318 -25.36 3.78 20.23
CA ALA A 318 -25.66 2.36 20.36
C ALA A 318 -24.87 1.47 19.38
N SER A 319 -24.67 1.93 18.15
CA SER A 319 -23.93 1.23 17.10
C SER A 319 -23.55 2.18 15.97
N VAL A 320 -22.48 1.87 15.24
CA VAL A 320 -22.08 2.57 13.99
C VAL A 320 -22.13 1.58 12.82
N LEU A 321 -22.78 1.98 11.73
CA LEU A 321 -22.85 1.23 10.48
C LEU A 321 -22.15 2.01 9.36
N ILE A 322 -20.99 1.52 8.92
CA ILE A 322 -20.28 2.05 7.75
C ILE A 322 -20.67 1.23 6.51
N LYS A 323 -21.39 1.85 5.58
CA LYS A 323 -21.67 1.29 4.25
C LYS A 323 -20.61 1.78 3.28
N THR A 324 -19.83 0.86 2.72
CA THR A 324 -18.65 1.20 1.92
C THR A 324 -18.48 0.25 0.73
N SER A 325 -17.46 0.48 -0.10
CA SER A 325 -17.14 -0.35 -1.24
C SER A 325 -16.77 -1.79 -0.84
N HIS A 326 -16.91 -2.74 -1.77
CA HIS A 326 -16.43 -4.11 -1.60
C HIS A 326 -14.97 -4.12 -1.13
N HIS A 327 -14.12 -3.35 -1.79
CA HIS A 327 -12.69 -3.29 -1.48
C HIS A 327 -12.42 -2.82 -0.04
N THR A 328 -13.00 -1.69 0.38
CA THR A 328 -12.86 -1.20 1.76
C THR A 328 -13.36 -2.23 2.78
N HIS A 329 -14.48 -2.90 2.49
CA HIS A 329 -15.07 -3.91 3.37
C HIS A 329 -14.16 -5.14 3.57
N TYR A 330 -13.55 -5.64 2.49
CA TYR A 330 -12.70 -6.85 2.54
C TYR A 330 -11.24 -6.58 2.90
N VAL A 331 -10.73 -5.36 2.70
CA VAL A 331 -9.36 -5.01 3.07
C VAL A 331 -9.29 -4.50 4.50
N ILE A 332 -10.07 -3.49 4.88
CA ILE A 332 -9.95 -2.83 6.20
C ILE A 332 -11.20 -2.91 7.08
N GLY A 333 -12.29 -3.50 6.56
CA GLY A 333 -13.56 -3.68 7.27
C GLY A 333 -13.78 -5.08 7.83
N SER A 334 -15.03 -5.39 8.17
CA SER A 334 -15.44 -6.70 8.72
C SER A 334 -15.32 -7.84 7.74
N GLY A 335 -15.38 -7.58 6.43
CA GLY A 335 -15.14 -8.59 5.40
C GLY A 335 -13.70 -9.10 5.38
N ALA A 336 -12.76 -8.39 6.01
CA ALA A 336 -11.40 -8.88 6.19
C ALA A 336 -11.36 -10.18 7.02
N ASN A 337 -12.33 -10.46 7.88
CA ASN A 337 -12.32 -11.61 8.79
C ASN A 337 -11.01 -11.72 9.60
N ASP A 338 -10.51 -10.56 10.04
CA ASP A 338 -9.25 -10.41 10.76
C ASP A 338 -9.55 -9.86 12.17
N PRO A 339 -9.57 -10.70 13.21
CA PRO A 339 -9.96 -10.25 14.55
C PRO A 339 -8.96 -9.25 15.14
N GLN A 340 -7.69 -9.26 14.72
CA GLN A 340 -6.68 -8.31 15.18
C GLN A 340 -7.02 -6.86 14.79
N LYS A 341 -7.76 -6.65 13.69
CA LYS A 341 -8.25 -5.31 13.32
C LYS A 341 -9.27 -4.74 14.30
N TYR A 342 -9.87 -5.59 15.13
CA TYR A 342 -10.82 -5.19 16.16
C TYR A 342 -10.16 -5.09 17.53
N ASP A 343 -8.88 -5.43 17.63
CA ASP A 343 -8.12 -5.32 18.87
C ASP A 343 -7.46 -3.93 18.94
N PRO A 344 -7.84 -3.06 19.90
CA PRO A 344 -7.21 -1.74 20.09
C PRO A 344 -5.70 -1.79 20.38
N THR A 345 -5.21 -2.95 20.84
CA THR A 345 -3.84 -3.15 21.31
C THR A 345 -2.99 -3.81 20.25
N ALA A 346 -3.57 -4.08 19.08
CA ALA A 346 -2.83 -4.54 17.92
C ALA A 346 -1.75 -3.52 17.51
N SER A 347 -0.81 -3.99 16.71
CA SER A 347 0.26 -3.15 16.17
C SER A 347 -0.30 -1.95 15.40
N ARG A 348 0.47 -0.86 15.32
CA ARG A 348 0.13 0.31 14.49
C ARG A 348 -0.16 -0.13 13.05
N GLU A 349 0.63 -1.07 12.53
CA GLU A 349 0.53 -1.61 11.17
C GLU A 349 -0.78 -2.40 10.95
N THR A 350 -1.41 -2.87 12.02
CA THR A 350 -2.74 -3.48 11.99
C THR A 350 -3.83 -2.42 12.12
N LEU A 351 -3.66 -1.48 13.04
CA LEU A 351 -4.63 -0.41 13.33
C LEU A 351 -4.75 0.60 12.18
N ASP A 352 -3.67 0.88 11.45
CA ASP A 352 -3.67 1.71 10.24
C ASP A 352 -4.45 1.06 9.07
N HIS A 353 -4.86 -0.21 9.22
CA HIS A 353 -5.73 -0.98 8.32
C HIS A 353 -7.03 -1.43 8.98
N SER A 354 -7.51 -0.72 10.01
CA SER A 354 -8.77 -1.01 10.72
C SER A 354 -9.75 0.15 10.59
N ILE A 355 -10.73 0.06 9.69
CA ILE A 355 -11.74 1.14 9.56
C ILE A 355 -12.56 1.37 10.84
N PRO A 356 -12.90 0.36 11.67
CA PRO A 356 -13.56 0.59 12.95
C PRO A 356 -12.70 1.44 13.89
N TYR A 357 -11.40 1.11 14.02
CA TYR A 357 -10.48 1.88 14.85
C TYR A 357 -10.32 3.30 14.31
N ILE A 358 -10.01 3.42 13.02
CA ILE A 358 -9.72 4.70 12.35
C ILE A 358 -10.90 5.66 12.49
N PHE A 359 -12.10 5.21 12.12
CA PHE A 359 -13.29 6.05 12.21
C PHE A 359 -13.60 6.45 13.66
N THR A 360 -13.43 5.52 14.60
CA THR A 360 -13.72 5.74 16.02
C THR A 360 -12.79 6.80 16.63
N VAL A 361 -11.48 6.65 16.46
CA VAL A 361 -10.50 7.59 17.00
C VAL A 361 -10.65 8.97 16.35
N ALA A 362 -10.81 9.03 15.02
CA ALA A 362 -11.05 10.30 14.32
C ALA A 362 -12.33 11.01 14.77
N LEU A 363 -13.39 10.25 15.11
CA LEU A 363 -14.65 10.80 15.61
C LEU A 363 -14.50 11.32 17.04
N GLN A 364 -13.81 10.58 17.92
CA GLN A 364 -13.66 10.98 19.31
C GLN A 364 -12.73 12.17 19.47
N ASP A 365 -11.60 12.16 18.77
CA ASP A 365 -10.56 13.19 18.92
C ASP A 365 -10.83 14.41 18.04
N GLY A 366 -11.65 14.28 17.00
CA GLY A 366 -11.88 15.34 16.02
C GLY A 366 -10.65 15.66 15.15
N ALA A 367 -9.60 14.85 15.28
CA ALA A 367 -8.31 14.97 14.63
C ALA A 367 -7.76 13.59 14.24
N TRP A 368 -6.76 13.58 13.36
CA TRP A 368 -6.00 12.38 13.00
C TRP A 368 -4.52 12.74 12.88
N HIS A 369 -3.67 12.09 13.67
CA HIS A 369 -2.23 12.33 13.68
C HIS A 369 -1.46 11.01 13.64
N HIS A 370 -0.41 10.97 12.83
CA HIS A 370 0.35 9.75 12.52
C HIS A 370 1.03 9.07 13.74
N VAL A 371 1.15 9.79 14.86
CA VAL A 371 1.62 9.25 16.16
C VAL A 371 0.47 9.18 17.17
N ASP A 372 -0.17 10.32 17.45
CA ASP A 372 -1.07 10.43 18.60
C ASP A 372 -2.33 9.58 18.44
N SER A 373 -2.85 9.44 17.22
CA SER A 373 -4.02 8.60 16.93
C SER A 373 -3.75 7.10 17.07
N TYR A 374 -2.50 6.69 17.32
CA TYR A 374 -2.09 5.32 17.57
C TYR A 374 -1.54 5.11 19.00
N SER A 375 -1.55 6.15 19.84
CA SER A 375 -0.98 6.07 21.19
C SER A 375 -1.88 5.23 22.11
N PRO A 376 -1.29 4.38 23.00
CA PRO A 376 -2.06 3.61 23.99
C PRO A 376 -2.87 4.48 24.98
N SER A 377 -2.60 5.79 25.04
CA SER A 377 -3.33 6.76 25.86
C SER A 377 -4.67 7.20 25.25
N VAL A 378 -4.93 6.86 23.98
CA VAL A 378 -6.24 7.01 23.34
C VAL A 378 -7.18 5.95 23.93
N PRO A 379 -8.46 6.25 24.26
CA PRO A 379 -9.35 5.28 24.86
C PRO A 379 -9.40 3.99 24.05
N ALA A 380 -9.00 2.86 24.66
CA ALA A 380 -9.10 1.56 24.02
C ALA A 380 -10.57 1.26 23.64
N ALA A 381 -10.84 0.96 22.36
CA ALA A 381 -11.93 0.05 22.00
C ALA A 381 -11.63 -1.31 22.67
N PRO A 382 -12.52 -2.13 23.22
CA PRO A 382 -12.11 -3.35 23.93
C PRO A 382 -11.94 -4.59 23.02
N THR A 383 -11.34 -5.62 23.62
CA THR A 383 -10.83 -6.91 23.13
C THR A 383 -11.79 -7.78 22.27
N PRO A 384 -11.28 -8.68 21.39
CA PRO A 384 -12.10 -9.54 20.55
C PRO A 384 -12.72 -10.71 21.35
N TRP A 385 -14.04 -10.93 21.22
CA TRP A 385 -14.64 -12.21 21.60
C TRP A 385 -14.64 -13.18 20.41
N SER A 386 -14.24 -14.42 20.69
CA SER A 386 -14.19 -15.57 19.78
C SER A 386 -15.36 -15.65 18.78
N CYS A 387 -15.02 -15.68 17.49
CA CYS A 387 -15.93 -16.14 16.46
C CYS A 387 -16.08 -17.66 16.63
N GLY A 388 -17.26 -18.13 17.01
CA GLY A 388 -17.54 -19.56 17.14
C GLY A 388 -17.19 -20.29 15.84
N THR A 389 -16.21 -21.18 15.91
CA THR A 389 -15.83 -22.07 14.82
C THR A 389 -16.98 -23.04 14.56
N ARG A 390 -17.76 -22.80 13.51
CA ARG A 390 -18.54 -23.89 12.89
C ARG A 390 -17.59 -24.71 12.02
N SER A 391 -17.27 -25.91 12.51
CA SER A 391 -16.63 -26.97 11.73
C SER A 391 -17.39 -27.21 10.41
N PRO A 392 -16.71 -27.43 9.27
CA PRO A 392 -17.38 -27.70 8.00
C PRO A 392 -17.89 -29.14 7.98
N ARG A 393 -19.21 -29.33 8.03
CA ARG A 393 -19.83 -30.61 7.64
C ARG A 393 -20.66 -30.42 6.38
N ARG A 394 -20.16 -31.11 5.33
CA ARG A 394 -20.82 -31.72 4.16
C ARG A 394 -21.89 -30.91 3.42
N ARG A 395 -21.56 -30.64 2.15
CA ARG A 395 -22.53 -30.42 1.06
C ARG A 395 -23.46 -31.64 0.94
N THR A 396 -24.76 -31.39 0.83
CA THR A 396 -25.68 -32.14 -0.03
C THR A 396 -26.65 -31.18 -0.73
N PRO A 397 -27.10 -31.49 -1.95
CA PRO A 397 -27.91 -30.58 -2.77
C PRO A 397 -29.39 -30.85 -2.59
N ASN A 398 -30.18 -29.79 -2.41
CA ASN A 398 -31.47 -29.54 -3.06
C ASN A 398 -32.32 -28.54 -2.26
N GLY A 399 -33.03 -27.70 -3.02
CA GLY A 399 -33.78 -26.56 -2.51
C GLY A 399 -35.03 -26.92 -1.72
N ARG A 400 -35.38 -26.00 -0.82
CA ARG A 400 -36.68 -25.32 -0.72
C ARG A 400 -36.60 -24.32 0.44
N ALA A 401 -37.19 -23.16 0.23
CA ALA A 401 -37.37 -22.15 1.26
C ALA A 401 -38.29 -22.70 2.38
N ALA A 402 -37.90 -22.47 3.63
CA ALA A 402 -38.76 -22.64 4.79
C ALA A 402 -38.49 -21.51 5.78
N THR A 403 -39.48 -20.63 5.91
CA THR A 403 -39.66 -19.68 7.00
C THR A 403 -40.19 -20.42 8.23
N THR A 404 -39.55 -20.24 9.39
CA THR A 404 -40.22 -20.39 10.70
C THR A 404 -39.52 -19.55 11.77
N PRO A 405 -40.28 -18.88 12.67
CA PRO A 405 -39.81 -17.82 13.54
C PRO A 405 -39.38 -18.35 14.92
N TRP A 406 -38.52 -17.61 15.61
CA TRP A 406 -38.24 -17.84 17.03
C TRP A 406 -38.49 -16.57 17.85
N THR A 407 -39.52 -16.63 18.67
CA THR A 407 -39.85 -15.75 19.80
C THR A 407 -39.23 -16.26 21.08
N LEU A 408 -38.81 -15.35 21.97
CA LEU A 408 -38.73 -15.49 23.44
C LEU A 408 -38.28 -14.16 24.09
N PRO A 409 -38.52 -13.91 25.38
CA PRO A 409 -39.77 -13.49 26.01
C PRO A 409 -39.76 -12.00 26.44
N ARG A 410 -40.96 -11.40 26.57
CA ARG A 410 -41.16 -10.12 27.26
C ARG A 410 -41.40 -10.32 28.76
N ARG A 411 -40.91 -9.40 29.59
CA ARG A 411 -41.68 -8.71 30.65
C ARG A 411 -40.89 -7.50 31.23
N PRO A 412 -41.54 -6.55 31.91
CA PRO A 412 -41.66 -5.19 31.39
C PRO A 412 -41.03 -4.13 32.31
N LEU A 413 -40.66 -2.98 31.74
CA LEU A 413 -40.75 -1.70 32.44
C LEU A 413 -41.02 -0.61 31.41
N ALA A 414 -42.17 0.02 31.58
CA ALA A 414 -42.67 1.09 30.75
C ALA A 414 -41.99 2.40 31.14
N ALA A 415 -41.36 3.05 30.17
CA ALA A 415 -41.31 4.50 30.07
C ALA A 415 -41.44 4.84 28.59
N ARG A 416 -42.66 5.20 28.18
CA ARG A 416 -42.93 5.78 26.87
C ARG A 416 -42.31 7.17 26.85
N TRP A 417 -41.36 7.40 25.96
CA TRP A 417 -41.18 8.68 25.30
C TRP A 417 -41.23 8.44 23.80
N SER A 418 -42.28 8.95 23.20
CA SER A 418 -42.50 9.00 21.77
C SER A 418 -41.89 10.28 21.23
N SER A 419 -40.89 10.19 20.34
CA SER A 419 -40.82 11.06 19.16
C SER A 419 -39.82 10.49 18.12
N PRO A 420 -40.04 10.70 16.82
CA PRO A 420 -39.31 10.04 15.75
C PRO A 420 -38.18 10.92 15.20
N SER A 421 -36.98 10.37 15.06
CA SER A 421 -36.00 10.84 14.06
C SER A 421 -34.83 9.87 14.03
N THR A 422 -34.96 8.77 13.28
CA THR A 422 -33.78 8.10 12.74
C THR A 422 -33.30 8.95 11.57
N THR A 423 -32.43 9.92 11.84
CA THR A 423 -31.78 10.67 10.76
C THR A 423 -30.76 9.74 10.13
N ALA A 424 -31.16 9.03 9.07
CA ALA A 424 -30.20 8.43 8.17
C ALA A 424 -29.46 9.57 7.46
N LEU A 425 -28.25 9.91 7.91
CA LEU A 425 -27.35 10.73 7.11
C LEU A 425 -26.92 9.88 5.89
N SER A 426 -27.71 9.96 4.83
CA SER A 426 -27.25 9.62 3.48
C SER A 426 -26.60 10.86 2.90
N SER A 427 -25.28 10.99 3.08
CA SER A 427 -24.51 11.88 2.21
C SER A 427 -24.18 11.09 0.94
N ARG A 428 -24.80 11.46 -0.19
CA ARG A 428 -24.11 11.33 -1.47
C ARG A 428 -23.00 12.36 -1.41
N ILE A 429 -21.79 11.92 -1.07
CA ILE A 429 -20.61 12.78 -1.12
C ILE A 429 -20.33 13.05 -2.61
N PRO A 430 -20.46 14.29 -3.10
CA PRO A 430 -19.92 14.64 -4.40
C PRO A 430 -18.41 14.48 -4.31
N SER A 431 -17.82 13.87 -5.32
CA SER A 431 -16.39 13.64 -5.40
C SER A 431 -15.59 14.92 -5.12
N PRO A 432 -14.51 14.87 -4.30
CA PRO A 432 -13.72 16.04 -3.95
C PRO A 432 -12.74 16.38 -5.09
N TRP A 433 -13.26 16.81 -6.24
CA TRP A 433 -12.43 17.36 -7.31
C TRP A 433 -12.60 18.87 -7.39
N PRO A 434 -11.51 19.66 -7.32
CA PRO A 434 -11.51 20.99 -7.92
C PRO A 434 -11.66 20.82 -9.43
N THR A 435 -12.75 21.36 -9.98
CA THR A 435 -13.03 21.42 -11.40
C THR A 435 -12.22 22.55 -12.06
N ARG A 436 -11.23 22.19 -12.87
CA ARG A 436 -10.60 22.95 -13.98
C ARG A 436 -9.70 21.94 -14.71
N THR A 437 -9.87 21.51 -15.96
CA THR A 437 -10.53 22.05 -17.15
C THR A 437 -10.83 20.93 -18.18
N ARG A 438 -11.94 21.10 -18.93
CA ARG A 438 -12.34 20.52 -20.23
C ARG A 438 -12.72 19.02 -20.36
N SER A 439 -14.04 18.85 -20.40
CA SER A 439 -14.91 17.85 -21.04
C SER A 439 -14.38 16.95 -22.17
N VAL A 440 -14.54 15.63 -21.99
CA VAL A 440 -14.84 14.61 -23.02
C VAL A 440 -15.77 13.55 -22.37
N PRO A 441 -16.81 13.01 -23.04
CA PRO A 441 -17.84 12.21 -22.38
C PRO A 441 -17.41 10.75 -22.19
N ALA A 442 -17.42 10.26 -20.95
CA ALA A 442 -17.22 8.85 -20.64
C ALA A 442 -18.52 8.05 -20.85
N ARG A 443 -18.47 7.07 -21.76
CA ARG A 443 -19.46 5.98 -21.84
C ARG A 443 -19.20 4.99 -20.70
N SER A 444 -20.28 4.55 -20.05
CA SER A 444 -20.28 3.51 -19.01
C SER A 444 -19.83 2.15 -19.55
N PRO A 445 -19.40 1.24 -18.66
CA PRO A 445 -20.31 0.14 -18.38
C PRO A 445 -20.46 -0.21 -16.88
N VAL A 446 -21.70 -0.55 -16.56
CA VAL A 446 -22.26 -1.38 -15.48
C VAL A 446 -21.25 -2.01 -14.51
N SER A 447 -21.32 -1.61 -13.23
CA SER A 447 -20.88 -2.46 -12.11
C SER A 447 -22.00 -2.55 -11.06
N SER A 448 -22.27 -3.77 -10.62
CA SER A 448 -23.27 -4.10 -9.62
C SER A 448 -22.86 -3.57 -8.25
N THR A 449 -23.64 -2.66 -7.67
CA THR A 449 -23.50 -2.26 -6.27
C THR A 449 -24.07 -3.35 -5.37
N SER A 450 -23.24 -4.28 -4.90
CA SER A 450 -23.59 -5.10 -3.75
C SER A 450 -23.44 -4.28 -2.47
N THR A 451 -24.55 -3.87 -1.86
CA THR A 451 -24.56 -3.21 -0.55
C THR A 451 -24.45 -4.26 0.56
N SER A 452 -23.42 -4.17 1.41
CA SER A 452 -23.32 -4.95 2.65
C SER A 452 -23.39 -4.02 3.88
N SER A 453 -23.96 -4.52 4.97
CA SER A 453 -24.19 -3.80 6.23
C SER A 453 -23.46 -4.47 7.39
N VAL A 454 -22.88 -3.66 8.28
CA VAL A 454 -22.11 -4.07 9.47
C VAL A 454 -22.77 -3.50 10.74
N HIS A 455 -22.98 -4.35 11.75
CA HIS A 455 -23.53 -3.94 13.05
C HIS A 455 -22.54 -4.29 14.17
N TRP A 456 -22.36 -3.38 15.12
CA TRP A 456 -21.56 -3.57 16.33
C TRP A 456 -22.43 -3.28 17.56
N PRO A 457 -22.62 -4.21 18.52
CA PRO A 457 -23.36 -3.95 19.76
C PRO A 457 -22.57 -3.12 20.78
N GLN A 458 -23.18 -2.73 21.91
CA GLN A 458 -22.78 -1.62 22.82
C GLN A 458 -21.60 -1.81 23.80
N ALA A 459 -21.05 -3.01 24.00
CA ALA A 459 -20.03 -3.29 25.04
C ALA A 459 -18.63 -2.66 24.84
N TRP A 460 -18.47 -1.65 23.97
CA TRP A 460 -17.20 -1.36 23.28
C TRP A 460 -16.54 -0.01 23.61
N TRP A 461 -16.99 0.69 24.65
CA TRP A 461 -16.61 2.09 24.82
C TRP A 461 -16.60 2.60 26.28
N ARG A 462 -15.58 2.27 27.08
CA ARG A 462 -15.41 2.87 28.42
C ARG A 462 -13.97 3.28 28.70
N LYS A 463 -13.76 4.53 29.13
CA LYS A 463 -12.53 4.98 29.78
C LYS A 463 -12.38 4.32 31.16
N PRO A 464 -11.20 3.81 31.55
CA PRO A 464 -10.88 3.63 32.95
C PRO A 464 -10.74 5.03 33.59
N ARG A 465 -11.45 5.28 34.71
CA ARG A 465 -11.14 6.43 35.56
C ARG A 465 -9.80 6.14 36.25
N SER A 466 -8.73 6.84 35.90
CA SER A 466 -7.52 6.82 36.70
C SER A 466 -7.75 7.67 37.96
N THR A 467 -7.97 7.02 39.09
CA THR A 467 -7.76 7.67 40.38
C THR A 467 -6.26 7.67 40.64
N ALA A 468 -5.65 8.84 40.50
CA ALA A 468 -4.31 9.10 40.99
C ALA A 468 -4.26 8.86 42.51
N SER A 469 -3.37 7.97 42.96
CA SER A 469 -2.84 8.04 44.32
C SER A 469 -1.33 8.17 44.25
N LEU A 470 -0.84 9.37 44.58
CA LEU A 470 0.55 9.65 44.88
C LEU A 470 1.09 8.67 45.94
N ARG A 471 2.15 7.92 45.61
CA ARG A 471 3.11 7.44 46.60
C ARG A 471 4.52 7.82 46.20
N ARG A 472 5.21 8.38 47.20
CA ARG A 472 6.51 9.07 47.16
C ARG A 472 7.68 8.12 46.88
N LEU A 473 8.62 8.64 46.09
CA LEU A 473 10.10 8.52 46.15
C LEU A 473 10.70 7.40 47.02
N ARG A 474 11.51 6.52 46.41
CA ARG A 474 12.76 5.96 46.97
C ARG A 474 13.82 5.72 45.88
N THR A 475 14.84 6.58 45.90
CA THR A 475 16.28 6.37 45.64
C THR A 475 16.78 5.14 44.86
N CYS A 476 17.56 5.41 43.80
CA CYS A 476 18.46 4.48 43.10
C CYS A 476 19.51 3.82 44.01
N PRO A 477 19.92 2.57 43.73
CA PRO A 477 21.25 2.09 44.02
C PRO A 477 22.14 2.03 42.77
N THR A 478 23.38 2.41 43.00
CA THR A 478 24.56 2.43 42.14
C THR A 478 24.94 1.06 41.55
N LEU A 479 25.40 1.06 40.29
CA LEU A 479 26.13 -0.03 39.64
C LEU A 479 27.49 -0.29 40.30
N PRO A 480 27.95 -1.54 40.46
CA PRO A 480 29.34 -1.83 40.78
C PRO A 480 30.20 -1.88 39.50
N ARG A 481 31.39 -1.27 39.59
CA ARG A 481 32.49 -1.45 38.62
C ARG A 481 32.98 -2.90 38.66
N ALA A 482 33.25 -3.48 37.49
CA ALA A 482 34.08 -4.66 37.35
C ALA A 482 35.43 -4.26 36.73
N ASN A 483 36.49 -4.85 37.28
CA ASN A 483 37.87 -4.83 36.80
C ASN A 483 38.02 -5.51 35.44
#